data_AF-A0A2S8FXB9-F1
#
_entry.id   AF-A0A2S8FXB9-F1
#
_cell.length_a   1.000
_cell.length_b   1.000
_cell.length_c   1.000
_cell.angle_alpha   90.00
_cell.angle_beta   90.00
_cell.angle_gamma   90.00
#
_symmetry.space_group_name_H-M   'P 1'
#
loop_
_entity.id
_entity.type
_entity.pdbx_description
1 polymer ?
#
loop_
_entity_poly.entity_id
_entity_poly.type
_entity_poly.pdbx_seq_one_letter_code
_entity_poly.pdbx_strand_id
1 'polypeptide(L)'
;MTKRIWTSTSSLALGLLVGISIHVGITAERAWADDFPNQYAENVVDEEEQLINHIEQQLVQLQNGKRLTGDQTFRPHEKHPAWGRYWLEGLTSLVTSNDVETQKLGVRGFRQFVDNMQDNPIPPAETKIAVDAIKKFAGGDHPNSLKFEANTLAQGLGVLQVANDPKTKARPPGSLPFEQFVIENDQRGRRREFNHTGLDWTQRITGDNIYRFRETRRTPQYIEMYDLTRGIWMRLEPDQAKRSFDYEEWEFIAKGEFTRG
;
A
#
# COMPACT_ATOMS: atom_id res chain seq x y z
N MET A 1 28.79 -49.15 -34.06
CA MET A 1 28.54 -47.97 -34.92
C MET A 1 27.09 -47.99 -35.35
N THR A 2 26.22 -47.27 -34.64
CA THR A 2 24.76 -47.36 -34.84
C THR A 2 24.23 -45.93 -34.95
N LYS A 3 23.88 -45.50 -36.16
CA LYS A 3 23.27 -44.20 -36.46
C LYS A 3 21.81 -44.24 -35.99
N ARG A 4 21.42 -43.36 -35.06
CA ARG A 4 20.03 -43.00 -34.80
C ARG A 4 19.77 -41.61 -35.37
N ILE A 5 18.77 -41.53 -36.23
CA ILE A 5 18.20 -40.30 -36.79
C ILE A 5 17.17 -39.80 -35.77
N TRP A 6 17.31 -38.55 -35.32
CA TRP A 6 16.28 -37.83 -34.57
C TRP A 6 15.69 -36.76 -35.49
N THR A 7 14.43 -36.92 -35.86
CA THR A 7 13.61 -35.85 -36.45
C THR A 7 13.06 -35.00 -35.32
N SER A 8 13.52 -33.74 -35.25
CA SER A 8 12.98 -32.70 -34.39
C SER A 8 11.75 -32.09 -35.05
N THR A 9 10.55 -32.38 -34.53
CA THR A 9 9.35 -31.59 -34.81
C THR A 9 9.24 -30.49 -33.78
N SER A 10 9.52 -29.26 -34.22
CA SER A 10 9.27 -28.03 -33.47
C SER A 10 7.76 -27.78 -33.38
N SER A 11 7.18 -27.94 -32.20
CA SER A 11 5.86 -27.39 -31.88
C SER A 11 6.05 -25.96 -31.40
N LEU A 12 5.76 -25.00 -32.30
CA LEU A 12 5.50 -23.60 -31.95
C LEU A 12 4.23 -23.55 -31.09
N ALA A 13 4.39 -23.38 -29.78
CA ALA A 13 3.29 -22.99 -28.90
C ALA A 13 3.03 -21.50 -29.13
N LEU A 14 1.97 -21.20 -29.89
CA LEU A 14 1.36 -19.87 -29.94
C LEU A 14 0.79 -19.59 -28.54
N GLY A 15 1.46 -18.75 -27.76
CA GLY A 15 0.92 -18.21 -26.52
C GLY A 15 -0.23 -17.27 -26.84
N LEU A 16 -1.45 -17.67 -26.49
CA LEU A 16 -2.63 -16.82 -26.52
C LEU A 16 -2.43 -15.71 -25.46
N LEU A 17 -2.12 -14.50 -25.90
CA LEU A 17 -2.26 -13.29 -25.09
C LEU A 17 -3.76 -13.05 -24.86
N VAL A 18 -4.26 -13.49 -23.71
CA VAL A 18 -5.57 -13.06 -23.21
C VAL A 18 -5.39 -11.62 -22.74
N GLY A 19 -5.69 -10.67 -23.62
CA GLY A 19 -5.77 -9.26 -23.27
C GLY A 19 -6.89 -9.05 -22.26
N ILE A 20 -6.53 -8.72 -21.02
CA ILE A 20 -7.47 -8.15 -20.06
C ILE A 20 -7.67 -6.70 -20.49
N SER A 21 -8.67 -6.45 -21.33
CA SER A 21 -9.13 -5.08 -21.59
C SER A 21 -9.86 -4.60 -20.34
N ILE A 22 -9.30 -3.59 -19.67
CA ILE A 22 -10.06 -2.80 -18.70
C ILE A 22 -11.12 -2.06 -19.52
N HIS A 23 -12.35 -2.58 -19.56
CA HIS A 23 -13.48 -1.88 -20.14
C HIS A 23 -13.86 -0.73 -19.20
N VAL A 24 -13.21 0.41 -19.39
CA VAL A 24 -13.66 1.68 -18.80
C VAL A 24 -14.88 2.12 -19.61
N GLY A 25 -16.06 1.89 -19.05
CA GLY A 25 -17.26 2.58 -19.49
C GLY A 25 -17.08 4.07 -19.20
N ILE A 26 -16.62 4.84 -20.19
CA ILE A 26 -16.66 6.30 -20.16
C ILE A 26 -18.14 6.71 -20.30
N THR A 27 -18.89 6.61 -19.22
CA THR A 27 -20.24 7.17 -19.13
C THR A 27 -20.30 8.17 -18.00
N ALA A 28 -20.12 9.43 -18.40
CA ALA A 28 -20.71 10.64 -17.82
C ALA A 28 -20.41 10.99 -16.35
N GLU A 29 -19.29 11.66 -16.13
CA GLU A 29 -19.22 12.82 -15.22
C GLU A 29 -18.67 14.04 -15.98
N ARG A 30 -19.43 14.49 -16.99
CA ARG A 30 -19.15 15.68 -17.80
C ARG A 30 -19.82 16.92 -17.20
N ALA A 31 -19.72 17.11 -15.89
CA ALA A 31 -20.42 18.19 -15.17
C ALA A 31 -19.49 19.29 -14.62
N TRP A 32 -18.18 19.19 -14.81
CA TRP A 32 -17.19 20.16 -14.30
C TRP A 32 -16.44 20.93 -15.40
N ALA A 33 -16.73 20.65 -16.67
CA ALA A 33 -15.95 21.14 -17.82
C ALA A 33 -16.53 22.37 -18.54
N ASP A 34 -17.68 22.89 -18.12
CA ASP A 34 -18.38 23.94 -18.88
C ASP A 34 -17.81 25.36 -18.70
N ASP A 35 -16.81 25.58 -17.83
CA ASP A 35 -16.28 26.91 -17.50
C ASP A 35 -14.76 27.10 -17.75
N PHE A 36 -14.06 26.16 -18.42
CA PHE A 36 -12.62 26.30 -18.70
C PHE A 36 -12.30 26.28 -20.21
N PRO A 37 -11.38 27.15 -20.69
CA PRO A 37 -11.03 27.20 -22.12
C PRO A 37 -10.37 25.89 -22.61
N ASN A 38 -10.79 25.43 -23.80
CA ASN A 38 -10.49 24.14 -24.44
C ASN A 38 -9.03 23.61 -24.32
N GLN A 39 -8.02 24.49 -24.26
CA GLN A 39 -6.61 24.07 -24.15
C GLN A 39 -6.26 23.40 -22.82
N TYR A 40 -6.99 23.68 -21.74
CA TYR A 40 -6.77 22.99 -20.47
C TYR A 40 -7.40 21.59 -20.44
N ALA A 41 -8.52 21.40 -21.15
CA ALA A 41 -9.19 20.11 -21.23
C ALA A 41 -8.41 19.09 -22.06
N GLU A 42 -7.81 19.50 -23.18
CA GLU A 42 -6.99 18.61 -24.03
C GLU A 42 -5.73 18.11 -23.31
N ASN A 43 -5.01 18.99 -22.60
CA ASN A 43 -3.80 18.61 -21.86
C ASN A 43 -4.08 17.62 -20.70
N VAL A 44 -5.27 17.68 -20.08
CA VAL A 44 -5.66 16.76 -18.98
C VAL A 44 -6.03 15.37 -19.52
N VAL A 45 -6.69 15.30 -20.69
CA VAL A 45 -7.04 14.02 -21.33
C VAL A 45 -5.78 13.25 -21.73
N ASP A 46 -4.77 13.95 -22.27
CA ASP A 46 -3.48 13.33 -22.62
C ASP A 46 -2.72 12.79 -21.38
N GLU A 47 -2.78 13.50 -20.24
CA GLU A 47 -2.13 13.06 -19.00
C GLU A 47 -2.82 11.83 -18.37
N GLU A 48 -4.15 11.77 -18.41
CA GLU A 48 -4.90 10.61 -17.91
C GLU A 48 -4.66 9.38 -18.79
N GLU A 49 -4.64 9.54 -20.11
CA GLU A 49 -4.31 8.45 -21.03
C GLU A 49 -2.88 7.92 -20.81
N GLN A 50 -1.90 8.81 -20.60
CA GLN A 50 -0.53 8.43 -20.27
C GLN A 50 -0.43 7.65 -18.95
N LEU A 51 -1.16 8.10 -17.92
CA LEU A 51 -1.25 7.40 -16.63
C LEU A 51 -1.82 5.98 -16.80
N ILE A 52 -2.93 5.83 -17.50
CA ILE A 52 -3.56 4.52 -17.75
C ILE A 52 -2.58 3.60 -18.48
N ASN A 53 -2.02 4.07 -19.59
CA ASN A 53 -1.07 3.31 -20.40
C ASN A 53 0.15 2.87 -19.58
N HIS A 54 0.67 3.76 -18.74
CA HIS A 54 1.79 3.44 -17.85
C HIS A 54 1.40 2.33 -16.87
N ILE A 55 0.26 2.46 -16.17
CA ILE A 55 -0.21 1.47 -15.20
C ILE A 55 -0.42 0.11 -15.87
N GLU A 56 -1.09 0.06 -17.02
CA GLU A 56 -1.31 -1.18 -17.76
C GLU A 56 0.01 -1.88 -18.12
N GLN A 57 1.01 -1.12 -18.59
CA GLN A 57 2.34 -1.65 -18.86
C GLN A 57 2.98 -2.25 -17.61
N GLN A 58 2.87 -1.59 -16.45
CA GLN A 58 3.39 -2.10 -15.19
C GLN A 58 2.66 -3.37 -14.72
N LEU A 59 1.33 -3.43 -14.87
CA LEU A 59 0.54 -4.61 -14.53
C LEU A 59 0.92 -5.81 -15.41
N VAL A 60 1.13 -5.59 -16.72
CA VAL A 60 1.64 -6.63 -17.63
C VAL A 60 3.04 -7.09 -17.21
N GLN A 61 3.92 -6.18 -16.79
CA GLN A 61 5.23 -6.57 -16.26
C GLN A 61 5.12 -7.43 -15.00
N LEU A 62 4.22 -7.06 -14.08
CA LEU A 62 3.95 -7.82 -12.85
C LEU A 62 3.40 -9.22 -13.17
N GLN A 63 2.46 -9.35 -14.10
CA GLN A 63 1.92 -10.62 -14.57
C GLN A 63 2.99 -11.52 -15.20
N ASN A 64 4.01 -10.93 -15.84
CA ASN A 64 5.19 -11.63 -16.34
C ASN A 64 6.23 -11.93 -15.24
N GLY A 65 5.86 -11.79 -13.97
CA GLY A 65 6.70 -12.11 -12.81
C GLY A 65 7.74 -11.06 -12.45
N LYS A 66 7.77 -9.91 -13.14
CA LYS A 66 8.67 -8.80 -12.78
C LYS A 66 8.19 -8.13 -11.50
N ARG A 67 9.15 -7.59 -10.75
CA ARG A 67 8.87 -6.77 -9.57
C ARG A 67 8.59 -5.34 -10.02
N LEU A 68 7.57 -4.73 -9.43
CA LEU A 68 7.37 -3.29 -9.50
C LEU A 68 8.43 -2.58 -8.65
N THR A 69 9.06 -1.53 -9.18
CA THR A 69 10.15 -0.79 -8.51
C THR A 69 9.71 0.64 -8.26
N GLY A 70 9.98 1.16 -7.05
CA GLY A 70 9.42 2.43 -6.55
C GLY A 70 9.40 3.57 -7.56
N ASP A 71 10.59 4.07 -7.91
CA ASP A 71 10.71 5.32 -8.66
C ASP A 71 10.23 5.24 -10.11
N GLN A 72 10.35 4.08 -10.75
CA GLN A 72 9.97 3.91 -12.16
C GLN A 72 8.54 3.43 -12.33
N THR A 73 8.00 2.70 -11.35
CA THR A 73 6.64 2.19 -11.41
C THR A 73 5.65 3.20 -10.84
N PHE A 74 5.86 3.70 -9.62
CA PHE A 74 4.78 4.37 -8.89
C PHE A 74 4.81 5.90 -8.98
N ARG A 75 5.99 6.50 -9.27
CA ARG A 75 6.15 7.96 -9.37
C ARG A 75 5.59 8.62 -10.61
N PRO A 76 5.64 7.98 -11.80
CA PRO A 76 5.07 8.58 -12.99
C PRO A 76 3.61 8.96 -12.73
N HIS A 77 3.28 10.21 -13.02
CA HIS A 77 1.93 10.77 -12.86
C HIS A 77 1.36 10.69 -11.43
N GLU A 78 2.18 10.58 -10.38
CA GLU A 78 1.69 10.44 -8.98
C GLU A 78 0.88 11.65 -8.48
N LYS A 79 1.04 12.80 -9.13
CA LYS A 79 0.28 14.02 -8.85
C LYS A 79 -1.10 14.05 -9.52
N HIS A 80 -1.38 13.12 -10.43
CA HIS A 80 -2.66 13.06 -11.11
C HIS A 80 -3.75 12.62 -10.11
N PRO A 81 -4.91 13.30 -10.04
CA PRO A 81 -5.93 13.03 -9.01
C PRO A 81 -6.49 11.60 -9.07
N ALA A 82 -6.53 10.99 -10.26
CA ALA A 82 -6.98 9.61 -10.46
C ALA A 82 -5.86 8.55 -10.27
N TRP A 83 -4.62 8.93 -9.94
CA TRP A 83 -3.49 8.00 -9.80
C TRP A 83 -3.81 6.83 -8.86
N GLY A 84 -4.32 7.15 -7.65
CA GLY A 84 -4.67 6.13 -6.67
C GLY A 84 -5.79 5.20 -7.14
N ARG A 85 -6.79 5.78 -7.84
CA ARG A 85 -7.93 5.03 -8.40
C ARG A 85 -7.46 3.95 -9.37
N TYR A 86 -6.69 4.33 -10.38
CA TYR A 86 -6.25 3.40 -11.43
C TYR A 86 -5.31 2.29 -10.92
N TRP A 87 -4.42 2.61 -9.97
CA TRP A 87 -3.59 1.59 -9.33
C TRP A 87 -4.42 0.58 -8.54
N LEU A 88 -5.40 1.05 -7.77
CA LEU A 88 -6.29 0.18 -6.99
C LEU A 88 -7.15 -0.70 -7.90
N GLU A 89 -7.77 -0.14 -8.95
CA GLU A 89 -8.56 -0.89 -9.93
C GLU A 89 -7.70 -1.98 -10.60
N GLY A 90 -6.53 -1.60 -11.11
CA GLY A 90 -5.59 -2.48 -11.78
C GLY A 90 -5.14 -3.65 -10.91
N LEU A 91 -4.66 -3.38 -9.70
CA LEU A 91 -4.20 -4.44 -8.78
C LEU A 91 -5.35 -5.31 -8.27
N THR A 92 -6.54 -4.73 -8.08
CA THR A 92 -7.74 -5.48 -7.72
C THR A 92 -8.13 -6.49 -8.80
N SER A 93 -8.00 -6.11 -10.07
CA SER A 93 -8.27 -7.03 -11.19
C SER A 93 -7.36 -8.28 -11.15
N LEU A 94 -6.11 -8.12 -10.70
CA LEU A 94 -5.18 -9.24 -10.56
C LEU A 94 -5.55 -10.15 -9.38
N VAL A 95 -5.85 -9.58 -8.22
CA VAL A 95 -6.26 -10.33 -7.01
C VAL A 95 -7.59 -11.07 -7.19
N THR A 96 -8.47 -10.57 -8.07
CA THR A 96 -9.78 -11.18 -8.37
C THR A 96 -9.76 -12.09 -9.59
N SER A 97 -8.60 -12.29 -10.23
CA SER A 97 -8.43 -13.21 -11.35
C SER A 97 -8.84 -14.65 -10.99
N ASN A 98 -9.23 -15.44 -11.99
CA ASN A 98 -9.48 -16.88 -11.82
C ASN A 98 -8.19 -17.71 -11.77
N ASP A 99 -7.04 -17.12 -12.11
CA ASP A 99 -5.73 -17.78 -12.08
C ASP A 99 -5.00 -17.52 -10.75
N VAL A 100 -4.68 -18.60 -10.02
CA VAL A 100 -4.08 -18.52 -8.67
C VAL A 100 -2.72 -17.83 -8.68
N GLU A 101 -1.90 -18.03 -9.72
CA GLU A 101 -0.60 -17.36 -9.81
C GLU A 101 -0.77 -15.86 -10.05
N THR A 102 -1.72 -15.45 -10.90
CA THR A 102 -2.10 -14.05 -11.10
C THR A 102 -2.60 -13.42 -9.80
N GLN A 103 -3.41 -14.11 -9.01
CA GLN A 103 -3.86 -13.61 -7.71
C GLN A 103 -2.68 -13.36 -6.76
N LYS A 104 -1.72 -14.30 -6.67
CA LYS A 104 -0.51 -14.14 -5.87
C LYS A 104 0.34 -12.95 -6.33
N LEU A 105 0.45 -12.75 -7.64
CA LEU A 105 1.13 -11.59 -8.22
C LEU A 105 0.38 -10.30 -7.88
N GLY A 106 -0.96 -10.30 -7.88
CA GLY A 106 -1.78 -9.19 -7.40
C GLY A 106 -1.50 -8.82 -5.96
N VAL A 107 -1.45 -9.80 -5.04
CA VAL A 107 -1.08 -9.56 -3.62
C VAL A 107 0.32 -8.97 -3.50
N ARG A 108 1.29 -9.50 -4.26
CA ARG A 108 2.64 -8.93 -4.33
C ARG A 108 2.62 -7.49 -4.85
N GLY A 109 1.83 -7.21 -5.88
CA GLY A 109 1.66 -5.86 -6.43
C GLY A 109 1.10 -4.89 -5.39
N PHE A 110 0.09 -5.30 -4.63
CA PHE A 110 -0.42 -4.50 -3.50
C PHE A 110 0.64 -4.24 -2.44
N ARG A 111 1.46 -5.23 -2.08
CA ARG A 111 2.60 -5.01 -1.17
C ARG A 111 3.53 -3.94 -1.70
N GLN A 112 3.93 -4.05 -2.96
CA GLN A 112 4.82 -3.07 -3.58
C GLN A 112 4.16 -1.68 -3.66
N PHE A 113 2.87 -1.61 -3.94
CA PHE A 113 2.11 -0.37 -3.96
C PHE A 113 2.06 0.29 -2.58
N VAL A 114 1.68 -0.46 -1.54
CA VAL A 114 1.64 0.01 -0.14
C VAL A 114 3.01 0.49 0.33
N ASP A 115 4.08 -0.26 0.05
CA ASP A 115 5.45 0.07 0.47
C ASP A 115 5.99 1.34 -0.20
N ASN A 116 5.48 1.69 -1.38
CA ASN A 116 5.88 2.88 -2.14
C ASN A 116 4.84 4.01 -2.05
N MET A 117 3.74 3.79 -1.33
CA MET A 117 2.73 4.80 -1.12
C MET A 117 3.28 5.83 -0.13
N GLN A 118 3.63 7.00 -0.66
CA GLN A 118 4.01 8.15 0.14
C GLN A 118 2.77 8.79 0.75
N ASP A 119 2.52 10.05 0.45
CA ASP A 119 1.42 10.85 0.99
C ASP A 119 0.29 11.03 -0.02
N ASN A 120 0.38 10.30 -1.15
CA ASN A 120 -0.61 10.27 -2.21
C ASN A 120 -1.93 9.74 -1.66
N PRO A 121 -3.04 10.49 -1.82
CA PRO A 121 -4.35 10.05 -1.37
C PRO A 121 -4.86 8.90 -2.25
N ILE A 122 -5.60 7.98 -1.62
CA ILE A 122 -6.36 6.94 -2.32
C ILE A 122 -7.85 7.13 -2.07
N PRO A 123 -8.70 6.95 -3.09
CA PRO A 123 -10.12 7.23 -2.96
C PRO A 123 -10.83 6.15 -2.11
N PRO A 124 -11.75 6.53 -1.20
CA PRO A 124 -12.35 5.57 -0.26
C PRO A 124 -13.15 4.44 -0.90
N ALA A 125 -13.85 4.71 -2.01
CA ALA A 125 -14.71 3.72 -2.67
C ALA A 125 -13.89 2.56 -3.26
N GLU A 126 -12.86 2.88 -4.02
CA GLU A 126 -11.96 1.91 -4.64
C GLU A 126 -11.05 1.26 -3.60
N THR A 127 -10.67 2.00 -2.55
CA THR A 127 -9.97 1.40 -1.40
C THR A 127 -10.82 0.28 -0.80
N LYS A 128 -12.11 0.54 -0.55
CA LYS A 128 -13.03 -0.47 0.00
C LYS A 128 -13.14 -1.69 -0.91
N ILE A 129 -13.30 -1.48 -2.22
CA ILE A 129 -13.37 -2.57 -3.21
C ILE A 129 -12.09 -3.42 -3.18
N ALA A 130 -10.91 -2.78 -3.16
CA ALA A 130 -9.62 -3.46 -3.08
C ALA A 130 -9.48 -4.24 -1.76
N VAL A 131 -9.84 -3.64 -0.62
CA VAL A 131 -9.81 -4.29 0.70
C VAL A 131 -10.71 -5.52 0.73
N ASP A 132 -11.93 -5.43 0.22
CA ASP A 132 -12.88 -6.54 0.18
C ASP A 132 -12.37 -7.68 -0.72
N ALA A 133 -11.75 -7.34 -1.86
CA ALA A 133 -11.13 -8.32 -2.76
C ALA A 133 -9.93 -9.04 -2.09
N ILE A 134 -9.06 -8.30 -1.41
CA ILE A 134 -7.90 -8.87 -0.70
C ILE A 134 -8.36 -9.76 0.47
N LYS A 135 -9.38 -9.34 1.22
CA LYS A 135 -9.97 -10.16 2.30
C LYS A 135 -10.61 -11.44 1.75
N LYS A 136 -11.31 -11.36 0.62
CA LYS A 136 -11.85 -12.54 -0.06
C LYS A 136 -10.75 -13.51 -0.47
N PHE A 137 -9.65 -13.00 -1.02
CA PHE A 137 -8.45 -13.81 -1.29
C PHE A 137 -7.92 -14.46 -0.01
N ALA A 138 -7.75 -13.72 1.08
CA ALA A 138 -7.27 -14.26 2.37
C ALA A 138 -8.17 -15.37 2.95
N GLY A 139 -9.48 -15.32 2.68
CA GLY A 139 -10.45 -16.35 3.07
C GLY A 139 -10.42 -17.63 2.22
N GLY A 140 -9.69 -17.64 1.10
CA GLY A 140 -9.59 -18.78 0.18
C GLY A 140 -8.70 -19.93 0.69
N ASP A 141 -8.44 -20.91 -0.18
CA ASP A 141 -7.53 -22.02 0.10
C ASP A 141 -6.10 -21.68 -0.32
N HIS A 142 -5.44 -20.87 0.52
CA HIS A 142 -4.04 -20.47 0.32
C HIS A 142 -3.20 -20.77 1.57
N PRO A 143 -1.86 -20.89 1.42
CA PRO A 143 -0.95 -20.98 2.54
C PRO A 143 -1.13 -19.85 3.56
N ASN A 144 -0.98 -20.16 4.85
CA ASN A 144 -1.16 -19.20 5.94
C ASN A 144 -0.32 -17.93 5.80
N SER A 145 0.89 -18.03 5.23
CA SER A 145 1.75 -16.87 4.96
C SER A 145 1.11 -15.89 3.99
N LEU A 146 0.46 -16.37 2.92
CA LEU A 146 -0.24 -15.52 1.96
C LEU A 146 -1.53 -14.93 2.54
N LYS A 147 -2.24 -15.69 3.37
CA LYS A 147 -3.42 -15.19 4.09
C LYS A 147 -3.06 -14.06 5.05
N PHE A 148 -1.98 -14.25 5.81
CA PHE A 148 -1.45 -13.25 6.73
C PHE A 148 -1.03 -11.97 5.99
N GLU A 149 -0.31 -12.13 4.88
CA GLU A 149 0.11 -11.02 4.02
C GLU A 149 -1.09 -10.24 3.48
N ALA A 150 -2.08 -10.94 2.91
CA ALA A 150 -3.30 -10.33 2.39
C ALA A 150 -4.08 -9.58 3.49
N ASN A 151 -4.25 -10.17 4.68
CA ASN A 151 -4.91 -9.51 5.80
C ASN A 151 -4.17 -8.24 6.25
N THR A 152 -2.84 -8.32 6.34
CA THR A 152 -1.98 -7.16 6.66
C THR A 152 -2.15 -6.04 5.63
N LEU A 153 -2.20 -6.38 4.33
CA LEU A 153 -2.41 -5.41 3.25
C LEU A 153 -3.80 -4.78 3.28
N ALA A 154 -4.84 -5.58 3.52
CA ALA A 154 -6.20 -5.10 3.64
C ALA A 154 -6.35 -4.08 4.78
N GLN A 155 -5.73 -4.36 5.94
CA GLN A 155 -5.67 -3.39 7.04
C GLN A 155 -4.82 -2.16 6.66
N GLY A 156 -3.64 -2.37 6.07
CA GLY A 156 -2.72 -1.31 5.67
C GLY A 156 -3.31 -0.32 4.66
N LEU A 157 -4.11 -0.79 3.71
CA LEU A 157 -4.83 0.08 2.77
C LEU A 157 -5.86 0.96 3.48
N GLY A 158 -6.65 0.40 4.41
CA GLY A 158 -7.60 1.18 5.20
C GLY A 158 -6.88 2.24 6.05
N VAL A 159 -5.72 1.89 6.62
CA VAL A 159 -4.85 2.82 7.34
C VAL A 159 -4.37 3.95 6.43
N LEU A 160 -3.82 3.63 5.27
CA LEU A 160 -3.26 4.61 4.34
C LEU A 160 -4.32 5.55 3.77
N GLN A 161 -5.54 5.05 3.54
CA GLN A 161 -6.68 5.88 3.11
C GLN A 161 -7.02 6.98 4.11
N VAL A 162 -6.86 6.72 5.41
CA VAL A 162 -7.08 7.73 6.46
C VAL A 162 -5.84 8.60 6.66
N ALA A 163 -4.65 8.01 6.71
CA ALA A 163 -3.39 8.71 6.99
C ALA A 163 -2.98 9.67 5.87
N ASN A 164 -3.33 9.34 4.62
CA ASN A 164 -3.00 10.16 3.46
C ASN A 164 -4.14 11.13 3.07
N ASP A 165 -5.29 11.10 3.76
CA ASP A 165 -6.38 12.05 3.47
C ASP A 165 -5.91 13.49 3.79
N PRO A 166 -5.86 14.39 2.79
CA PRO A 166 -5.41 15.76 3.01
C PRO A 166 -6.28 16.51 4.03
N LYS A 167 -7.53 16.09 4.25
CA LYS A 167 -8.44 16.68 5.24
C LYS A 167 -8.12 16.27 6.68
N THR A 168 -7.45 15.13 6.89
CA THR A 168 -7.10 14.61 8.21
C THR A 168 -5.67 14.94 8.63
N LYS A 169 -4.79 15.32 7.68
CA LYS A 169 -3.37 15.65 7.92
C LYS A 169 -3.13 16.84 8.87
N ALA A 170 -4.12 17.68 9.14
CA ALA A 170 -3.95 18.80 10.07
C ALA A 170 -3.75 18.28 11.51
N ARG A 171 -2.61 18.57 12.14
CA ARG A 171 -2.38 18.31 13.57
C ARG A 171 -3.43 19.08 14.39
N PRO A 172 -4.36 18.40 15.09
CA PRO A 172 -5.35 19.09 15.89
C PRO A 172 -4.69 19.99 16.95
N PRO A 173 -5.29 21.13 17.34
CA PRO A 173 -4.77 21.96 18.42
C PRO A 173 -4.51 21.14 19.69
N GLY A 174 -3.36 21.36 20.32
CA GLY A 174 -2.95 20.64 21.53
C GLY A 174 -2.40 19.23 21.29
N SER A 175 -2.23 18.81 20.04
CA SER A 175 -1.50 17.58 19.70
C SER A 175 -0.14 17.52 20.36
N LEU A 176 0.29 16.31 20.75
CA LEU A 176 1.63 16.11 21.31
C LEU A 176 2.70 16.63 20.34
N PRO A 177 3.58 17.57 20.78
CA PRO A 177 4.53 18.22 19.88
C PRO A 177 5.75 17.35 19.55
N PHE A 178 5.90 16.23 20.26
CA PHE A 178 7.15 15.48 20.28
C PHE A 178 7.36 14.64 19.03
N GLU A 179 8.61 14.57 18.60
CA GLU A 179 9.05 13.82 17.43
C GLU A 179 9.98 12.65 17.82
N GLN A 180 10.24 12.46 19.11
CA GLN A 180 11.02 11.36 19.65
C GLN A 180 10.40 10.80 20.94
N PHE A 181 10.28 9.47 21.02
CA PHE A 181 9.85 8.75 22.22
C PHE A 181 10.83 7.64 22.57
N VAL A 182 11.23 7.55 23.84
CA VAL A 182 12.26 6.62 24.31
C VAL A 182 11.70 5.69 25.37
N ILE A 183 11.98 4.41 25.22
CA ILE A 183 11.78 3.36 26.23
C ILE A 183 13.17 2.90 26.63
N GLU A 184 13.63 3.26 27.83
CA GLU A 184 14.98 2.90 28.29
C GLU A 184 15.12 1.38 28.52
N ASN A 185 14.08 0.75 29.06
CA ASN A 185 14.05 -0.70 29.29
C ASN A 185 12.68 -1.28 28.93
N ASP A 186 12.60 -2.04 27.85
CA ASP A 186 11.43 -2.86 27.55
C ASP A 186 11.36 -4.10 28.46
N GLN A 187 10.33 -4.93 28.30
CA GLN A 187 10.15 -6.18 29.06
C GLN A 187 11.34 -7.17 28.97
N ARG A 188 12.25 -6.97 28.00
CA ARG A 188 13.47 -7.77 27.80
C ARG A 188 14.74 -7.01 28.16
N GLY A 189 14.63 -5.84 28.81
CA GLY A 189 15.75 -4.99 29.19
C GLY A 189 16.42 -4.30 27.99
N ARG A 190 15.70 -4.11 26.87
CA ARG A 190 16.24 -3.46 25.67
C ARG A 190 15.74 -2.04 25.56
N ARG A 191 16.63 -1.13 25.17
CA ARG A 191 16.29 0.24 24.80
C ARG A 191 15.57 0.28 23.45
N ARG A 192 14.52 1.07 23.36
CA ARG A 192 13.78 1.36 22.12
C ARG A 192 13.63 2.84 21.93
N GLU A 193 13.79 3.28 20.69
CA GLU A 193 13.71 4.68 20.33
C GLU A 193 12.81 4.82 19.10
N PHE A 194 11.78 5.63 19.21
CA PHE A 194 10.90 6.01 18.12
C PHE A 194 11.27 7.41 17.68
N ASN A 195 11.56 7.59 16.39
CA ASN A 195 11.85 8.89 15.79
C ASN A 195 10.90 9.16 14.62
N HIS A 196 10.29 10.33 14.60
CA HIS A 196 9.42 10.76 13.53
C HIS A 196 10.20 11.48 12.43
N THR A 197 9.91 11.13 11.17
CA THR A 197 10.44 11.77 9.97
C THR A 197 9.33 11.86 8.91
N GLY A 198 8.85 13.07 8.65
CA GLY A 198 7.81 13.30 7.63
C GLY A 198 6.46 12.73 8.05
N LEU A 199 6.10 11.56 7.53
CA LEU A 199 4.85 10.84 7.82
C LEU A 199 5.09 9.53 8.57
N ASP A 200 6.36 9.15 8.73
CA ASP A 200 6.73 7.85 9.23
C ASP A 200 7.46 7.97 10.57
N TRP A 201 7.21 6.99 11.43
CA TRP A 201 7.96 6.73 12.65
C TRP A 201 8.90 5.56 12.43
N THR A 202 10.14 5.74 12.87
CA THR A 202 11.15 4.69 12.85
C THR A 202 11.42 4.23 14.28
N GLN A 203 11.18 2.96 14.56
CA GLN A 203 11.58 2.32 15.82
C GLN A 203 12.94 1.66 15.65
N ARG A 204 13.91 2.08 16.44
CA ARG A 204 15.19 1.41 16.62
C ARG A 204 15.16 0.66 17.94
N ILE A 205 15.60 -0.60 17.92
CA ILE A 205 15.76 -1.42 19.11
C ILE A 205 17.23 -1.84 19.17
N THR A 206 17.89 -1.66 20.30
CA THR A 206 19.30 -2.04 20.44
C THR A 206 19.51 -3.54 20.16
N GLY A 207 20.36 -3.84 19.20
CA GLY A 207 20.70 -5.22 18.79
C GLY A 207 19.65 -5.92 17.92
N ASP A 208 18.68 -5.19 17.37
CA ASP A 208 17.58 -5.74 16.55
C ASP A 208 17.35 -4.89 15.29
N ASN A 209 16.36 -5.29 14.49
CA ASN A 209 15.94 -4.61 13.28
C ASN A 209 15.30 -3.23 13.54
N ILE A 210 15.30 -2.41 12.48
CA ILE A 210 14.59 -1.14 12.43
C ILE A 210 13.20 -1.39 11.87
N TYR A 211 12.17 -0.91 12.57
CA TYR A 211 10.79 -0.99 12.13
C TYR A 211 10.24 0.38 11.73
N ARG A 212 9.31 0.39 10.79
CA ARG A 212 8.72 1.60 10.21
C ARG A 212 7.23 1.57 10.47
N PHE A 213 6.68 2.69 10.88
CA PHE A 213 5.25 2.85 11.14
C PHE A 213 4.76 4.10 10.42
N ARG A 214 3.56 4.03 9.85
CA ARG A 214 2.84 5.21 9.36
C ARG A 214 2.09 5.85 10.51
N GLU A 215 2.28 7.15 10.75
CA GLU A 215 1.43 7.88 11.70
C GLU A 215 0.01 7.92 11.14
N THR A 216 -0.97 7.54 11.97
CA THR A 216 -2.39 7.52 11.58
C THR A 216 -3.17 8.61 12.29
N ARG A 217 -2.77 8.94 13.52
CA ARG A 217 -3.45 9.93 14.34
C ARG A 217 -2.53 10.49 15.41
N ARG A 218 -2.68 11.78 15.68
CA ARG A 218 -2.04 12.45 16.80
C ARG A 218 -3.06 13.28 17.57
N THR A 219 -3.02 13.14 18.88
CA THR A 219 -3.93 13.79 19.83
C THR A 219 -3.12 14.33 21.01
N PRO A 220 -3.73 15.11 21.94
CA PRO A 220 -3.07 15.48 23.19
C PRO A 220 -2.74 14.28 24.09
N GLN A 221 -3.45 13.16 23.94
CA GLN A 221 -3.30 11.98 24.80
C GLN A 221 -2.34 10.94 24.22
N TYR A 222 -2.20 10.88 22.89
CA TYR A 222 -1.36 9.88 22.25
C TYR A 222 -1.03 10.19 20.79
N ILE A 223 0.03 9.54 20.31
CA ILE A 223 0.34 9.33 18.89
C ILE A 223 0.05 7.87 18.56
N GLU A 224 -0.71 7.65 17.49
CA GLU A 224 -1.06 6.33 16.99
C GLU A 224 -0.44 6.10 15.62
N MET A 225 0.09 4.90 15.43
CA MET A 225 0.82 4.54 14.23
C MET A 225 0.63 3.06 13.92
N TYR A 226 0.91 2.69 12.67
CA TYR A 226 0.71 1.32 12.18
C TYR A 226 1.90 0.82 11.37
N ASP A 227 2.37 -0.39 11.66
CA ASP A 227 3.41 -1.07 10.90
C ASP A 227 2.79 -1.79 9.70
N LEU A 228 2.97 -1.22 8.50
CA LEU A 228 2.40 -1.75 7.26
C LEU A 228 2.92 -3.15 6.90
N THR A 229 4.07 -3.58 7.43
CA THR A 229 4.67 -4.88 7.16
C THR A 229 4.19 -5.95 8.14
N ARG A 230 4.10 -5.60 9.43
CA ARG A 230 3.77 -6.57 10.50
C ARG A 230 2.30 -6.62 10.87
N GLY A 231 1.52 -5.62 10.46
CA GLY A 231 0.12 -5.51 10.85
C GLY A 231 -0.05 -5.19 12.34
N ILE A 232 0.78 -4.29 12.87
CA ILE A 232 0.79 -3.96 14.31
C ILE A 232 0.50 -2.48 14.49
N TRP A 233 -0.52 -2.20 15.30
CA TRP A 233 -0.79 -0.87 15.82
C TRP A 233 0.08 -0.58 17.03
N MET A 234 0.53 0.66 17.12
CA MET A 234 1.27 1.19 18.26
C MET A 234 0.64 2.50 18.70
N ARG A 235 0.56 2.70 20.01
CA ARG A 235 0.14 3.95 20.63
C ARG A 235 1.21 4.41 21.60
N LEU A 236 1.72 5.63 21.39
CA LEU A 236 2.63 6.31 22.29
C LEU A 236 1.84 7.35 23.08
N GLU A 237 1.71 7.10 24.37
CA GLU A 237 1.15 8.03 25.35
C GLU A 237 2.30 8.76 26.05
N PRO A 238 2.06 9.88 26.77
CA PRO A 238 3.10 10.68 27.43
C PRO A 238 4.14 9.89 28.23
N ASP A 239 3.72 8.80 28.87
CA ASP A 239 4.54 8.02 29.80
C ASP A 239 4.64 6.53 29.44
N GLN A 240 4.04 6.08 28.34
CA GLN A 240 3.96 4.66 28.00
C GLN A 240 3.71 4.35 26.53
N ALA A 241 4.07 3.13 26.13
CA ALA A 241 3.74 2.58 24.82
C ALA A 241 2.81 1.36 24.94
N LYS A 242 1.84 1.28 24.05
CA LYS A 242 0.91 0.16 23.90
C LYS A 242 0.93 -0.37 22.46
N ARG A 243 0.56 -1.63 22.27
CA ARG A 243 0.37 -2.25 20.95
C ARG A 243 -0.98 -2.92 20.82
N SER A 244 -1.44 -3.11 19.59
CA SER A 244 -2.61 -3.93 19.26
C SER A 244 -2.42 -4.60 17.90
N PHE A 245 -3.02 -5.79 17.70
CA PHE A 245 -3.04 -6.51 16.42
C PHE A 245 -4.40 -6.39 15.70
N ASP A 246 -5.44 -5.98 16.41
CA ASP A 246 -6.83 -5.90 15.94
C ASP A 246 -7.44 -4.50 16.08
N TYR A 247 -6.70 -3.57 16.67
CA TYR A 247 -7.10 -2.20 17.01
C TYR A 247 -8.07 -2.08 18.21
N GLU A 248 -8.54 -3.20 18.75
CA GLU A 248 -9.52 -3.28 19.84
C GLU A 248 -8.84 -3.55 21.17
N GLU A 249 -7.96 -4.55 21.22
CA GLU A 249 -7.25 -4.97 22.42
C GLU A 249 -5.85 -4.34 22.47
N TRP A 250 -5.64 -3.48 23.46
CA TRP A 250 -4.38 -2.75 23.63
C TRP A 250 -3.55 -3.31 24.78
N GLU A 251 -2.39 -3.86 24.45
CA GLU A 251 -1.44 -4.42 25.40
C GLU A 251 -0.39 -3.39 25.78
N PHE A 252 -0.13 -3.25 27.09
CA PHE A 252 0.98 -2.45 27.60
C PHE A 252 2.33 -3.08 27.22
N ILE A 253 3.21 -2.30 26.61
CA ILE A 253 4.56 -2.74 26.26
C ILE A 253 5.55 -2.33 27.33
N ALA A 254 5.67 -1.02 27.58
CA ALA A 254 6.64 -0.46 28.52
C ALA A 254 6.33 1.00 28.86
N LYS A 255 6.92 1.49 29.95
CA LYS A 255 7.02 2.92 30.25
C LYS A 255 8.05 3.57 29.32
N GLY A 256 7.85 4.84 29.01
CA GLY A 256 8.76 5.64 28.21
C GLY A 256 8.48 7.12 28.38
N GLU A 257 9.19 7.95 27.66
CA GLU A 257 9.03 9.40 27.73
C GLU A 257 9.34 10.06 26.38
N PHE A 258 8.75 11.23 26.17
CA PHE A 258 9.10 12.07 25.03
C PHE A 258 10.32 12.94 25.36
N THR A 259 11.35 12.86 24.51
CA THR A 259 12.66 13.47 24.79
C THR A 259 13.00 14.64 23.87
N ARG A 260 12.24 14.87 22.79
CA ARG A 260 12.48 15.96 21.83
C ARG A 260 11.18 16.46 21.20
N GLY A 261 10.99 17.78 21.23
CA GLY A 261 9.96 18.54 20.51
C GLY A 261 10.58 19.65 19.67
#